data_AF-A0A957IMB7-F1
#
_entry.id   AF-A0A957IMB7-F1
#
_cell.length_a   1.000
_cell.length_b   1.000
_cell.length_c   1.000
_cell.angle_alpha   90.00
_cell.angle_beta   90.00
_cell.angle_gamma   90.00
#
_symmetry.space_group_name_H-M   'P 1'
#
loop_
_entity.id
_entity.type
_entity.pdbx_description
1 polymer ?
#
loop_
_entity_poly.entity_id
_entity_poly.type
_entity_poly.pdbx_seq_one_letter_code
_entity_poly.pdbx_strand_id
1 'polypeptide(L)'
;MRKSSNFNPTTSRLPWKRPFLLLLLICLVSFFLATAQAEEAPYTLFFPVVAQKPEPPQPATIPYYGINFINSAEQQADALQFQNGQATGAAWNRWPLYWFHVETSADNFDWTNQDATVRGDVNHGFRTNAILLGTPGFYTTSLNQTNNSARPDHLRNYEIEAINSATPQGLYTAVFTDGSDVPGPGKQINPDNKWARFVFTAVSRYKPGGVLAQQQGWHNGEGITYWEIWNEPDLPWFWDGSLPDYARLLKVAYLSAKQADANAQILFAGLANSAALPNYYEDVLAVYDGDSLATSYGYYHDIFATHSYFYAWQSWYHVWRAGRTMRNHGLDKPIWLNESGVAVWNDYPGPIWDSRSGARATLSEQADFIIQSAFYATFAGADAIFHFQLYDGCGNQPAGTNFPPHSGELCDANG
;
A
#
# COMPACT_ATOMS: atom_id res chain seq x y z
N MET A 1 1.63 -60.43 -5.76
CA MET A 1 2.80 -61.33 -5.81
C MET A 1 3.35 -61.38 -7.24
N ARG A 2 4.65 -61.09 -7.36
CA ARG A 2 5.68 -61.49 -8.35
C ARG A 2 5.34 -61.75 -9.85
N LYS A 3 6.07 -60.97 -10.67
CA LYS A 3 6.62 -61.17 -12.03
C LYS A 3 6.94 -62.61 -12.45
N SER A 4 6.80 -62.90 -13.75
CA SER A 4 7.86 -63.34 -14.71
C SER A 4 7.19 -63.87 -16.00
N SER A 5 7.30 -63.19 -17.14
CA SER A 5 8.26 -63.37 -18.25
C SER A 5 8.21 -64.74 -18.95
N ASN A 6 7.93 -64.74 -20.26
CA ASN A 6 8.48 -65.72 -21.21
C ASN A 6 8.66 -65.08 -22.60
N PHE A 7 9.70 -65.57 -23.28
CA PHE A 7 10.49 -64.93 -24.33
C PHE A 7 10.43 -65.77 -25.63
N ASN A 8 10.45 -65.10 -26.80
CA ASN A 8 11.12 -65.48 -28.08
C ASN A 8 10.58 -66.67 -28.93
N PRO A 9 11.10 -66.92 -30.16
CA PRO A 9 11.35 -66.06 -31.34
C PRO A 9 10.99 -66.76 -32.70
N THR A 10 11.16 -66.10 -33.85
CA THR A 10 11.67 -66.63 -35.16
C THR A 10 11.51 -65.58 -36.28
N THR A 11 12.56 -64.84 -36.66
CA THR A 11 13.44 -65.02 -37.84
C THR A 11 12.79 -64.96 -39.24
N SER A 12 13.10 -63.93 -40.05
CA SER A 12 13.98 -64.10 -41.23
C SER A 12 14.17 -62.83 -42.10
N ARG A 13 15.47 -62.52 -42.34
CA ARG A 13 16.15 -62.10 -43.59
C ARG A 13 15.94 -60.70 -44.20
N LEU A 14 17.01 -59.89 -44.07
CA LEU A 14 17.45 -58.81 -44.97
C LEU A 14 18.12 -59.37 -46.24
N PRO A 15 18.17 -58.61 -47.35
CA PRO A 15 19.41 -57.87 -47.64
C PRO A 15 19.23 -56.45 -48.24
N TRP A 16 20.29 -55.66 -48.04
CA TRP A 16 20.54 -54.27 -48.42
C TRP A 16 20.23 -53.86 -49.87
N LYS A 17 19.76 -52.61 -50.07
CA LYS A 17 20.44 -51.52 -50.82
C LYS A 17 19.92 -50.14 -50.33
N ARG A 18 20.87 -49.19 -50.23
CA ARG A 18 20.86 -47.77 -49.81
C ARG A 18 19.75 -46.90 -50.48
N PRO A 19 19.28 -45.78 -49.88
CA PRO A 19 20.12 -44.69 -49.37
C PRO A 19 19.75 -44.12 -47.99
N PHE A 20 20.70 -44.25 -47.06
CA PHE A 20 20.79 -43.49 -45.80
C PHE A 20 22.01 -42.57 -45.85
N LEU A 21 22.13 -41.83 -46.96
CA LEU A 21 23.30 -41.01 -47.28
C LEU A 21 22.85 -39.66 -47.87
N LEU A 22 21.98 -38.95 -47.14
CA LEU A 22 21.67 -37.54 -47.41
C LEU A 22 21.46 -36.68 -46.15
N LEU A 23 21.51 -37.25 -44.94
CA LEU A 23 21.25 -36.52 -43.69
C LEU A 23 22.43 -36.48 -42.71
N LEU A 24 23.57 -37.10 -43.03
CA LEU A 24 24.77 -37.07 -42.18
C LEU A 24 25.99 -36.36 -42.81
N LEU A 25 25.86 -35.84 -44.03
CA LEU A 25 26.94 -35.08 -44.70
C LEU A 25 26.74 -33.56 -44.68
N ILE A 26 25.59 -33.06 -44.20
CA ILE A 26 25.35 -31.61 -44.03
C ILE A 26 25.76 -31.13 -42.62
N CYS A 27 25.90 -32.03 -41.64
CA CYS A 27 26.25 -31.65 -40.27
C CYS A 27 27.76 -31.68 -39.95
N LEU A 28 28.64 -32.03 -40.89
CA LEU A 28 30.09 -32.14 -40.62
C LEU A 28 31.01 -31.33 -41.55
N VAL A 29 30.47 -30.56 -42.49
CA VAL A 29 31.28 -29.61 -43.31
C VAL A 29 31.17 -28.16 -42.83
N SER A 30 30.22 -27.83 -41.95
CA SER A 30 30.11 -26.46 -41.42
C SER A 30 30.89 -26.22 -40.12
N PHE A 31 31.59 -27.23 -39.59
CA PHE A 31 32.34 -27.11 -38.33
C PHE A 31 33.83 -26.80 -38.48
N PHE A 32 34.34 -26.67 -39.72
CA PHE A 32 35.72 -26.27 -39.99
C PHE A 32 35.78 -25.43 -41.27
N LEU A 33 35.30 -24.18 -41.20
CA LEU A 33 35.73 -23.02 -42.03
C LEU A 33 34.80 -21.83 -41.73
N ALA A 34 35.00 -21.20 -40.58
CA ALA A 34 34.62 -19.80 -40.34
C ALA A 34 35.19 -19.32 -39.01
N THR A 35 36.52 -19.23 -38.89
CA THR A 35 37.12 -18.14 -38.10
C THR A 35 37.00 -16.88 -38.94
N ALA A 36 35.80 -16.31 -38.99
CA ALA A 36 35.54 -14.99 -39.49
C ALA A 36 35.00 -14.18 -38.30
N GLN A 37 35.64 -13.05 -38.02
CA GLN A 37 35.22 -12.10 -37.01
C GLN A 37 33.73 -11.80 -37.20
N ALA A 38 32.91 -12.05 -36.17
CA ALA A 38 31.55 -11.58 -36.15
C ALA A 38 31.58 -10.06 -35.95
N GLU A 39 31.45 -9.30 -37.03
CA GLU A 39 31.01 -7.91 -36.95
C GLU A 39 29.62 -7.88 -36.33
N GLU A 40 29.45 -7.14 -35.23
CA GLU A 40 28.15 -6.84 -34.64
C GLU A 40 27.30 -6.07 -35.66
N ALA A 41 26.37 -6.75 -36.30
CA ALA A 41 25.30 -6.07 -37.03
C ALA A 41 24.39 -5.36 -36.01
N PRO A 42 24.15 -4.04 -36.12
CA PRO A 42 23.25 -3.35 -35.20
C PRO A 42 21.82 -3.81 -35.49
N TYR A 43 21.25 -4.62 -34.60
CA TYR A 43 19.83 -4.94 -34.65
C TYR A 43 19.03 -3.67 -34.38
N THR A 44 18.38 -3.13 -35.42
CA THR A 44 17.42 -2.03 -35.27
C THR A 44 16.06 -2.65 -34.96
N LEU A 45 15.62 -2.54 -33.71
CA LEU A 45 14.26 -2.89 -33.28
C LEU A 45 13.29 -1.84 -33.82
N PHE A 46 12.48 -2.22 -34.81
CA PHE A 46 11.34 -1.42 -35.25
C PHE A 46 10.15 -1.66 -34.32
N PHE A 47 9.92 -0.76 -33.38
CA PHE A 47 8.63 -0.66 -32.69
C PHE A 47 7.58 -0.16 -33.69
N PRO A 48 6.43 -0.82 -33.86
CA PRO A 48 5.34 -0.26 -34.66
C PRO A 48 4.84 1.00 -33.94
N VAL A 49 5.20 2.17 -34.48
CA VAL A 49 4.61 3.45 -34.08
C VAL A 49 3.17 3.42 -34.56
N VAL A 50 2.24 3.05 -33.67
CA VAL A 50 0.85 3.46 -33.83
C VAL A 50 0.85 4.97 -33.64
N ALA A 51 0.78 5.70 -34.74
CA ALA A 51 0.65 7.15 -34.76
C ALA A 51 -0.75 7.55 -34.27
N GLN A 52 -1.02 7.38 -32.98
CA GLN A 52 -1.83 8.37 -32.29
C GLN A 52 -0.91 9.57 -32.11
N LYS A 53 -1.30 10.72 -32.65
CA LYS A 53 -0.66 12.00 -32.34
C LYS A 53 -0.54 12.05 -30.81
N PRO A 54 0.68 12.07 -30.22
CA PRO A 54 0.79 12.23 -28.78
C PRO A 54 0.06 13.51 -28.46
N GLU A 55 -0.95 13.40 -27.60
CA GLU A 55 -1.49 14.57 -26.93
C GLU A 55 -0.27 15.30 -26.35
N PRO A 56 -0.13 16.62 -26.59
CA PRO A 56 1.00 17.35 -26.01
C PRO A 56 1.03 16.99 -24.52
N PRO A 57 2.19 16.57 -23.97
CA PRO A 57 2.25 16.20 -22.57
C PRO A 57 1.64 17.36 -21.78
N GLN A 58 0.57 17.07 -21.05
CA GLN A 58 0.09 17.97 -20.01
C GLN A 58 1.35 18.36 -19.22
N PRO A 59 1.58 19.66 -18.92
CA PRO A 59 2.77 20.05 -18.18
C PRO A 59 2.85 19.15 -16.96
N ALA A 60 3.92 18.35 -16.85
CA ALA A 60 4.04 17.37 -15.78
C ALA A 60 3.88 18.13 -14.47
N THR A 61 2.73 17.95 -13.82
CA THR A 61 2.51 18.49 -12.49
C THR A 61 3.53 17.81 -11.61
N ILE A 62 4.41 18.59 -10.99
CA ILE A 62 5.38 18.06 -10.03
C ILE A 62 4.55 17.34 -8.96
N PRO A 63 4.77 16.03 -8.74
CA PRO A 63 4.00 15.28 -7.75
C PRO A 63 4.14 15.92 -6.37
N TYR A 64 3.09 15.86 -5.56
CA TYR A 64 3.21 16.23 -4.15
C TYR A 64 4.26 15.35 -3.48
N TYR A 65 5.06 15.95 -2.60
CA TYR A 65 6.06 15.24 -1.84
C TYR A 65 5.69 15.16 -0.36
N GLY A 66 5.75 13.95 0.18
CA GLY A 66 5.49 13.66 1.58
C GLY A 66 6.50 12.72 2.20
N ILE A 67 6.48 12.66 3.53
CA ILE A 67 7.23 11.70 4.32
C ILE A 67 6.24 11.04 5.29
N ASN A 68 6.33 9.72 5.41
CA ASN A 68 5.58 8.99 6.43
C ASN A 68 6.21 9.24 7.81
N PHE A 69 5.35 9.34 8.83
CA PHE A 69 5.78 9.51 10.23
C PHE A 69 6.72 10.71 10.44
N ILE A 70 6.42 11.86 9.83
CA ILE A 70 7.00 13.12 10.34
C ILE A 70 6.52 13.33 11.78
N ASN A 71 5.28 12.99 12.06
CA ASN A 71 4.60 13.09 13.34
C ASN A 71 3.45 12.06 13.37
N SER A 72 3.11 11.51 14.52
CA SER A 72 1.96 10.59 14.66
C SER A 72 1.35 10.65 16.07
N ALA A 73 0.16 10.08 16.24
CA ALA A 73 -0.49 9.99 17.54
C ALA A 73 0.24 9.07 18.51
N GLU A 74 0.93 8.06 18.00
CA GLU A 74 1.71 7.07 18.75
C GLU A 74 3.09 7.63 19.14
N GLN A 75 3.64 8.54 18.31
CA GLN A 75 4.93 9.17 18.52
C GLN A 75 4.89 10.62 18.05
N GLN A 76 4.51 11.52 18.97
CA GLN A 76 4.43 12.95 18.68
C GLN A 76 5.83 13.54 18.47
N ALA A 77 5.97 14.27 17.37
CA ALA A 77 7.21 14.91 16.99
C ALA A 77 7.58 16.06 17.94
N ASP A 78 8.87 16.15 18.27
CA ASP A 78 9.43 17.36 18.86
C ASP A 78 9.76 18.42 17.78
N ALA A 79 10.23 19.59 18.23
CA ALA A 79 10.55 20.69 17.33
C ALA A 79 11.66 20.36 16.32
N LEU A 80 12.62 19.51 16.69
CA LEU A 80 13.72 19.11 15.80
C LEU A 80 13.20 18.16 14.72
N GLN A 81 12.33 17.21 15.09
CA GLN A 81 11.73 16.28 14.13
C GLN A 81 10.87 17.01 13.10
N PHE A 82 10.07 18.02 13.49
CA PHE A 82 9.36 18.85 12.51
C PHE A 82 10.32 19.62 11.59
N GLN A 83 11.39 20.19 12.13
CA GLN A 83 12.42 20.88 11.32
C GLN A 83 13.08 19.92 10.32
N ASN A 84 13.39 18.69 10.74
CA ASN A 84 13.95 17.66 9.87
C ASN A 84 12.95 17.29 8.76
N GLY A 85 11.67 17.11 9.09
CA GLY A 85 10.61 16.89 8.12
C GLY A 85 10.53 18.01 7.08
N GLN A 86 10.55 19.27 7.51
CA GLN A 86 10.54 20.45 6.62
C GLN A 86 11.80 20.52 5.75
N ALA A 87 12.96 20.14 6.30
CA ALA A 87 14.24 20.15 5.59
C ALA A 87 14.30 19.13 4.44
N THR A 88 13.46 18.09 4.45
CA THR A 88 13.31 17.19 3.29
C THR A 88 12.65 17.87 2.10
N GLY A 89 11.94 18.99 2.31
CA GLY A 89 11.07 19.63 1.32
C GLY A 89 9.65 19.05 1.28
N ALA A 90 9.30 18.11 2.17
CA ALA A 90 7.96 17.56 2.26
C ALA A 90 6.95 18.62 2.72
N ALA A 91 5.79 18.62 2.08
CA ALA A 91 4.61 19.38 2.52
C ALA A 91 3.55 18.48 3.15
N TRP A 92 3.76 17.16 3.09
CA TRP A 92 2.80 16.15 3.53
C TRP A 92 3.39 15.21 4.58
N ASN A 93 2.63 15.01 5.64
CA ASN A 93 2.81 13.94 6.60
C ASN A 93 1.75 12.85 6.35
N ARG A 94 2.11 11.59 6.53
CA ARG A 94 1.17 10.45 6.49
C ARG A 94 1.35 9.60 7.73
N TRP A 95 0.25 9.30 8.41
CA TRP A 95 0.24 8.49 9.64
C TRP A 95 -1.12 7.84 9.92
N PRO A 96 -1.13 6.73 10.69
CA PRO A 96 -2.34 6.00 11.03
C PRO A 96 -3.14 6.65 12.17
N LEU A 97 -4.45 6.82 11.95
CA LEU A 97 -5.42 7.16 12.98
C LEU A 97 -6.19 5.89 13.34
N TYR A 98 -5.69 5.19 14.36
CA TYR A 98 -6.28 3.94 14.84
C TYR A 98 -7.59 4.16 15.59
N TRP A 99 -8.69 3.62 15.07
CA TRP A 99 -10.01 3.71 15.69
C TRP A 99 -10.03 3.08 17.09
N PHE A 100 -9.38 1.94 17.30
CA PHE A 100 -9.27 1.29 18.61
C PHE A 100 -8.53 2.11 19.68
N HIS A 101 -7.67 3.07 19.29
CA HIS A 101 -7.06 4.02 20.23
C HIS A 101 -7.97 5.20 20.55
N VAL A 102 -8.85 5.56 19.61
CA VAL A 102 -9.75 6.70 19.77
C VAL A 102 -11.01 6.30 20.52
N GLU A 103 -11.70 5.24 20.10
CA GLU A 103 -12.92 4.80 20.75
C GLU A 103 -12.59 3.71 21.77
N THR A 104 -12.53 4.12 23.04
CA THR A 104 -12.03 3.27 24.14
C THR A 104 -13.12 2.41 24.77
N SER A 105 -14.38 2.81 24.60
CA SER A 105 -15.57 2.02 24.88
C SER A 105 -16.71 2.50 23.98
N ALA A 106 -17.80 1.73 23.88
CA ALA A 106 -18.91 2.06 23.00
C ALA A 106 -19.40 3.50 23.21
N ASP A 107 -19.34 4.29 22.14
CA ASP A 107 -19.74 5.71 22.10
C ASP A 107 -18.89 6.66 22.96
N ASN A 108 -17.74 6.22 23.45
CA ASN A 108 -16.80 7.05 24.21
C ASN A 108 -15.49 7.26 23.44
N PHE A 109 -15.28 8.47 22.95
CA PHE A 109 -14.11 8.85 22.16
C PHE A 109 -13.11 9.68 22.97
N ASP A 110 -11.85 9.25 22.99
CA ASP A 110 -10.70 10.02 23.42
C ASP A 110 -9.88 10.44 22.19
N TRP A 111 -9.85 11.74 21.93
CA TRP A 111 -9.13 12.32 20.79
C TRP A 111 -7.81 12.97 21.21
N THR A 112 -7.39 12.83 22.46
CA THR A 112 -6.30 13.63 23.06
C THR A 112 -5.01 13.58 22.22
N ASN A 113 -4.58 12.37 21.83
CA ASN A 113 -3.33 12.18 21.08
C ASN A 113 -3.47 12.60 19.61
N GLN A 114 -4.62 12.32 19.00
CA GLN A 114 -4.90 12.67 17.61
C GLN A 114 -5.03 14.18 17.46
N ASP A 115 -5.71 14.87 18.38
CA ASP A 115 -5.79 16.33 18.41
C ASP A 115 -4.41 16.97 18.49
N ALA A 116 -3.56 16.49 19.39
CA ALA A 116 -2.20 16.99 19.54
C ALA A 116 -1.37 16.79 18.27
N THR A 117 -1.53 15.65 17.61
CA THR A 117 -0.85 15.33 16.35
C THR A 117 -1.30 16.23 15.21
N VAL A 118 -2.61 16.36 15.00
CA VAL A 118 -3.18 17.22 13.94
C VAL A 118 -2.83 18.68 14.18
N ARG A 119 -2.83 19.15 15.44
CA ARG A 119 -2.30 20.47 15.77
C ARG A 119 -0.83 20.62 15.43
N GLY A 120 -0.02 19.60 15.74
CA GLY A 120 1.39 19.57 15.40
C GLY A 120 1.63 19.73 13.90
N ASP A 121 0.94 18.94 13.08
CA ASP A 121 1.04 19.01 11.62
C ASP A 121 0.66 20.41 11.10
N VAL A 122 -0.50 20.93 11.47
CA VAL A 122 -1.00 22.23 10.99
C VAL A 122 -0.09 23.38 11.43
N ASN A 123 0.34 23.41 12.70
CA ASN A 123 1.21 24.48 13.21
C ASN A 123 2.59 24.53 12.55
N HIS A 124 3.03 23.42 11.94
CA HIS A 124 4.30 23.35 11.20
C HIS A 124 4.10 23.33 9.68
N GLY A 125 2.88 23.62 9.21
CA GLY A 125 2.57 23.79 7.79
C GLY A 125 2.46 22.49 6.99
N PHE A 126 2.32 21.34 7.66
CA PHE A 126 2.10 20.06 7.00
C PHE A 126 0.63 19.83 6.69
N ARG A 127 0.37 19.29 5.51
CA ARG A 127 -0.90 18.63 5.18
C ARG A 127 -0.83 17.17 5.62
N THR A 128 -1.97 16.61 6.00
CA THR A 128 -2.02 15.24 6.52
C THR A 128 -2.78 14.33 5.57
N ASN A 129 -2.17 13.19 5.21
CA ASN A 129 -2.90 12.00 4.77
C ASN A 129 -3.15 11.12 6.00
N ALA A 130 -4.39 11.12 6.51
CA ALA A 130 -4.76 10.37 7.71
C ALA A 130 -5.38 9.02 7.35
N ILE A 131 -4.80 7.93 7.83
CA ILE A 131 -5.31 6.57 7.56
C ILE A 131 -6.33 6.22 8.64
N LEU A 132 -7.59 5.99 8.26
CA LEU A 132 -8.61 5.49 9.17
C LEU A 132 -8.59 3.96 9.15
N LEU A 133 -8.24 3.34 10.28
CA LEU A 133 -8.12 1.87 10.38
C LEU A 133 -8.21 1.36 11.82
N GLY A 134 -8.22 0.04 11.99
CA GLY A 134 -8.06 -0.62 13.29
C GLY A 134 -9.36 -0.70 14.11
N THR A 135 -10.14 -1.75 13.91
CA THR A 135 -11.44 -1.92 14.59
C THR A 135 -11.28 -2.08 16.12
N PRO A 136 -12.06 -1.36 16.94
CA PRO A 136 -12.10 -1.59 18.39
C PRO A 136 -12.59 -2.99 18.72
N GLY A 137 -12.00 -3.65 19.73
CA GLY A 137 -12.33 -5.04 20.06
C GLY A 137 -13.79 -5.30 20.47
N PHE A 138 -14.52 -4.26 20.91
CA PHE A 138 -15.95 -4.37 21.20
C PHE A 138 -16.87 -4.18 19.98
N TYR A 139 -16.29 -3.89 18.80
CA TYR A 139 -17.01 -3.78 17.53
C TYR A 139 -16.46 -4.71 16.44
N THR A 140 -15.70 -5.75 16.78
CA THR A 140 -15.28 -6.77 15.78
C THR A 140 -16.38 -7.80 15.50
N THR A 141 -16.48 -8.27 14.26
CA THR A 141 -17.31 -9.44 13.89
C THR A 141 -16.62 -10.78 14.18
N SER A 142 -15.32 -10.78 14.46
CA SER A 142 -14.53 -11.99 14.72
C SER A 142 -14.77 -12.50 16.14
N LEU A 143 -15.79 -13.36 16.28
CA LEU A 143 -16.22 -14.00 17.55
C LEU A 143 -15.28 -15.12 18.07
N ASN A 144 -14.19 -15.44 17.36
CA ASN A 144 -13.37 -16.63 17.62
C ASN A 144 -11.89 -16.34 17.88
N GLN A 145 -11.59 -15.49 18.88
CA GLN A 145 -10.44 -15.72 19.77
C GLN A 145 -10.82 -15.35 21.20
N THR A 146 -11.69 -16.17 21.83
CA THR A 146 -11.61 -16.30 23.27
C THR A 146 -10.36 -17.12 23.60
N ASN A 147 -9.47 -16.53 24.39
CA ASN A 147 -8.24 -17.10 24.94
C ASN A 147 -7.04 -17.28 23.99
N ASN A 148 -6.21 -16.23 23.91
CA ASN A 148 -4.81 -16.42 24.29
C ASN A 148 -4.31 -15.26 25.17
N SER A 149 -4.39 -15.54 26.47
CA SER A 149 -3.39 -15.22 27.48
C SER A 149 -2.98 -13.76 27.66
N ALA A 150 -3.53 -13.16 28.73
CA ALA A 150 -2.82 -12.37 29.74
C ALA A 150 -1.29 -12.24 29.55
N ARG A 151 -0.88 -11.36 28.63
CA ARG A 151 0.21 -10.40 28.82
C ARG A 151 -0.19 -9.15 28.05
N PRO A 152 -0.35 -7.99 28.69
CA PRO A 152 -0.29 -6.74 27.96
C PRO A 152 1.17 -6.65 27.49
N ASP A 153 1.46 -7.14 26.29
CA ASP A 153 2.78 -6.97 25.74
C ASP A 153 2.84 -5.51 25.31
N HIS A 154 3.28 -4.64 26.22
CA HIS A 154 3.59 -3.22 25.99
C HIS A 154 4.73 -3.04 24.96
N LEU A 155 4.94 -4.03 24.09
CA LEU A 155 6.14 -4.23 23.29
C LEU A 155 5.92 -4.00 21.80
N ARG A 156 4.75 -3.55 21.33
CA ARG A 156 4.51 -3.40 19.87
C ARG A 156 3.66 -2.18 19.56
N ASN A 157 4.28 -1.02 19.46
CA ASN A 157 3.58 0.25 19.22
C ASN A 157 3.09 0.45 17.76
N TYR A 158 3.32 -0.52 16.85
CA TYR A 158 2.97 -0.40 15.43
C TYR A 158 2.26 -1.65 14.84
N GLU A 159 2.04 -2.70 15.63
CA GLU A 159 1.30 -3.88 15.14
C GLU A 159 -0.20 -3.73 15.41
N ILE A 160 -1.00 -3.89 14.36
CA ILE A 160 -2.44 -4.10 14.47
C ILE A 160 -2.62 -5.53 14.97
N GLU A 161 -3.19 -5.71 16.17
CA GLU A 161 -3.52 -7.06 16.64
C GLU A 161 -4.57 -7.68 15.72
N ALA A 162 -4.67 -9.02 15.70
CA ALA A 162 -5.64 -9.73 14.86
C ALA A 162 -7.10 -9.28 15.09
N ILE A 163 -7.41 -8.73 16.27
CA ILE A 163 -8.74 -8.18 16.57
C ILE A 163 -8.96 -6.83 15.86
N ASN A 164 -7.88 -6.05 15.71
CA ASN A 164 -7.93 -4.74 15.09
C ASN A 164 -7.93 -4.80 13.57
N SER A 165 -7.45 -5.91 12.98
CA SER A 165 -7.57 -6.16 11.54
C SER A 165 -8.98 -6.55 11.09
N ALA A 166 -9.91 -6.68 12.06
CA ALA A 166 -11.18 -7.32 11.83
C ALA A 166 -12.23 -6.43 11.18
N THR A 167 -13.15 -7.07 10.45
CA THR A 167 -14.33 -6.41 9.89
C THR A 167 -15.21 -5.79 11.00
N PRO A 168 -15.62 -4.51 10.89
CA PRO A 168 -16.49 -3.86 11.89
C PRO A 168 -17.92 -4.42 11.95
N GLN A 169 -18.49 -4.46 13.15
CA GLN A 169 -19.90 -4.77 13.37
C GLN A 169 -20.81 -3.75 12.68
N GLY A 170 -21.89 -4.25 12.10
CA GLY A 170 -22.87 -3.43 11.40
C GLY A 170 -22.38 -2.85 10.07
N LEU A 171 -21.25 -3.32 9.54
CA LEU A 171 -20.68 -2.82 8.28
C LEU A 171 -21.69 -2.87 7.10
N TYR A 172 -22.52 -3.91 7.05
CA TYR A 172 -23.58 -4.07 6.04
C TYR A 172 -24.91 -3.39 6.37
N THR A 173 -25.04 -2.82 7.57
CA THR A 173 -26.17 -1.96 7.88
C THR A 173 -26.08 -0.70 7.01
N ALA A 174 -27.24 -0.16 6.61
CA ALA A 174 -27.32 1.04 5.78
C ALA A 174 -26.53 2.21 6.39
N VAL A 175 -25.89 3.03 5.55
CA VAL A 175 -25.10 4.19 5.99
C VAL A 175 -25.98 5.25 6.66
N PHE A 176 -27.22 5.43 6.20
CA PHE A 176 -28.13 6.46 6.70
C PHE A 176 -29.32 5.88 7.48
N THR A 177 -29.86 6.67 8.41
CA THR A 177 -30.96 6.26 9.32
C THR A 177 -32.27 5.91 8.64
N ASP A 178 -32.46 6.29 7.37
CA ASP A 178 -33.64 5.93 6.58
C ASP A 178 -33.54 4.55 5.92
N GLY A 179 -32.51 3.77 6.26
CA GLY A 179 -32.29 2.42 5.75
C GLY A 179 -31.67 2.38 4.35
N SER A 180 -31.09 3.51 3.89
CA SER A 180 -30.46 3.59 2.57
C SER A 180 -28.96 3.87 2.64
N ASP A 181 -28.28 3.58 1.52
CA ASP A 181 -26.94 4.09 1.21
C ASP A 181 -27.01 5.26 0.22
N VAL A 182 -28.16 5.92 0.10
CA VAL A 182 -28.36 7.03 -0.83
C VAL A 182 -28.10 8.34 -0.08
N PRO A 183 -27.01 9.07 -0.39
CA PRO A 183 -26.71 10.32 0.28
C PRO A 183 -27.70 11.41 -0.15
N GLY A 184 -27.77 12.48 0.65
CA GLY A 184 -28.65 13.60 0.39
C GLY A 184 -28.59 14.66 1.49
N PRO A 185 -29.05 15.89 1.21
CA PRO A 185 -29.05 16.96 2.19
C PRO A 185 -29.80 16.55 3.46
N GLY A 186 -29.20 16.78 4.64
CA GLY A 186 -29.83 16.53 5.94
C GLY A 186 -29.92 15.07 6.36
N LYS A 187 -29.43 14.11 5.56
CA LYS A 187 -29.33 12.70 5.96
C LYS A 187 -28.52 12.56 7.25
N GLN A 188 -28.95 11.66 8.12
CA GLN A 188 -28.27 11.35 9.38
C GLN A 188 -27.57 10.00 9.26
N ILE A 189 -26.35 9.91 9.82
CA ILE A 189 -25.60 8.65 9.86
C ILE A 189 -26.33 7.65 10.74
N ASN A 190 -26.42 6.41 10.27
CA ASN A 190 -27.01 5.31 11.02
C ASN A 190 -26.09 4.92 12.19
N PRO A 191 -26.53 5.03 13.45
CA PRO A 191 -25.71 4.65 14.60
C PRO A 191 -25.40 3.15 14.66
N ASP A 192 -26.15 2.30 13.95
CA ASP A 192 -25.91 0.86 13.88
C ASP A 192 -24.78 0.49 12.90
N ASN A 193 -24.40 1.39 11.99
CA ASN A 193 -23.20 1.23 11.18
C ASN A 193 -22.01 1.89 11.90
N LYS A 194 -21.27 1.10 12.68
CA LYS A 194 -20.21 1.61 13.58
C LYS A 194 -19.07 2.27 12.83
N TRP A 195 -18.73 1.72 11.66
CA TRP A 195 -17.72 2.29 10.77
C TRP A 195 -18.17 3.65 10.21
N ALA A 196 -19.41 3.77 9.72
CA ALA A 196 -19.95 5.04 9.21
C ALA A 196 -19.93 6.14 10.28
N ARG A 197 -20.31 5.80 11.51
CA ARG A 197 -20.31 6.75 12.64
C ARG A 197 -18.89 7.21 12.98
N PHE A 198 -17.93 6.29 13.05
CA PHE A 198 -16.53 6.64 13.32
C PHE A 198 -15.97 7.57 12.25
N VAL A 199 -16.11 7.21 10.97
CA VAL A 199 -15.62 8.02 9.85
C VAL A 199 -16.26 9.42 9.86
N PHE A 200 -17.59 9.51 10.00
CA PHE A 200 -18.27 10.80 10.08
C PHE A 200 -17.77 11.64 11.27
N THR A 201 -17.51 11.02 12.41
CA THR A 201 -17.03 11.70 13.63
C THR A 201 -15.60 12.21 13.44
N ALA A 202 -14.69 11.39 12.91
CA ALA A 202 -13.31 11.76 12.62
C ALA A 202 -13.25 12.92 11.61
N VAL A 203 -13.98 12.81 10.51
CA VAL A 203 -14.02 13.84 9.47
C VAL A 203 -14.64 15.12 9.99
N SER A 204 -15.76 15.07 10.70
CA SER A 204 -16.39 16.26 11.30
C SER A 204 -15.48 16.97 12.31
N ARG A 205 -14.62 16.20 13.00
CA ARG A 205 -13.68 16.72 13.97
C ARG A 205 -12.54 17.49 13.31
N TYR A 206 -11.90 16.91 12.29
CA TYR A 206 -10.65 17.43 11.75
C TYR A 206 -10.75 18.14 10.40
N LYS A 207 -11.90 18.07 9.70
CA LYS A 207 -12.11 18.85 8.47
C LYS A 207 -11.83 20.34 8.70
N PRO A 208 -11.52 21.11 7.65
CA PRO A 208 -11.49 22.55 7.76
C PRO A 208 -12.78 23.14 8.31
N GLY A 209 -12.66 24.01 9.33
CA GLY A 209 -13.81 24.53 10.08
C GLY A 209 -14.53 23.51 10.96
N GLY A 210 -13.96 22.30 11.13
CA GLY A 210 -14.44 21.26 12.04
C GLY A 210 -14.19 21.60 13.52
N VAL A 211 -14.47 20.64 14.39
CA VAL A 211 -14.40 20.83 15.86
C VAL A 211 -13.03 21.32 16.31
N LEU A 212 -11.94 20.65 15.89
CA LEU A 212 -10.60 21.04 16.32
C LEU A 212 -10.21 22.40 15.75
N ALA A 213 -10.50 22.66 14.47
CA ALA A 213 -10.22 23.94 13.83
C ALA A 213 -10.90 25.10 14.58
N GLN A 214 -12.16 24.94 14.98
CA GLN A 214 -12.88 25.95 15.77
C GLN A 214 -12.26 26.14 17.16
N GLN A 215 -11.84 25.07 17.82
CA GLN A 215 -11.18 25.15 19.13
C GLN A 215 -9.83 25.86 19.07
N GLN A 216 -9.09 25.70 17.97
CA GLN A 216 -7.79 26.33 17.78
C GLN A 216 -7.87 27.73 17.15
N GLY A 217 -9.06 28.15 16.70
CA GLY A 217 -9.23 29.41 15.98
C GLY A 217 -8.56 29.41 14.59
N TRP A 218 -8.43 28.23 13.96
CA TRP A 218 -7.87 28.10 12.62
C TRP A 218 -8.76 28.76 11.55
N HIS A 219 -8.12 29.27 10.50
CA HIS A 219 -8.76 30.01 9.41
C HIS A 219 -8.29 29.45 8.05
N ASN A 220 -9.04 29.71 6.97
CA ASN A 220 -8.57 29.45 5.59
C ASN A 220 -8.23 27.99 5.23
N GLY A 221 -9.13 27.04 5.48
CA GLY A 221 -8.96 25.68 4.92
C GLY A 221 -8.00 24.78 5.70
N GLU A 222 -7.52 25.20 6.85
CA GLU A 222 -6.67 24.44 7.77
C GLU A 222 -7.45 23.26 8.41
N GLY A 223 -6.86 22.06 8.36
CA GLY A 223 -7.46 20.80 8.82
C GLY A 223 -7.10 19.63 7.91
N ILE A 224 -7.70 18.46 8.16
CA ILE A 224 -7.51 17.26 7.34
C ILE A 224 -8.58 17.21 6.24
N THR A 225 -8.13 17.09 5.00
CA THR A 225 -9.00 16.90 3.83
C THR A 225 -8.78 15.58 3.12
N TYR A 226 -7.75 14.80 3.47
CA TYR A 226 -7.34 13.57 2.76
C TYR A 226 -7.39 12.40 3.73
N TRP A 227 -8.24 11.43 3.42
CA TRP A 227 -8.60 10.32 4.28
C TRP A 227 -8.36 9.00 3.56
N GLU A 228 -7.41 8.23 4.05
CA GLU A 228 -7.08 6.91 3.51
C GLU A 228 -7.85 5.82 4.25
N ILE A 229 -8.53 4.99 3.48
CA ILE A 229 -9.46 4.01 4.04
C ILE A 229 -8.77 2.66 4.14
N TRP A 230 -8.31 2.37 5.35
CA TRP A 230 -7.51 1.22 5.72
C TRP A 230 -6.05 1.26 5.22
N ASN A 231 -5.23 0.31 5.68
CA ASN A 231 -3.85 0.12 5.23
C ASN A 231 -3.67 -1.33 4.75
N GLU A 232 -3.12 -1.52 3.55
CA GLU A 232 -2.70 -2.82 3.00
C GLU A 232 -3.70 -3.98 3.20
N PRO A 233 -4.98 -3.81 2.82
CA PRO A 233 -5.98 -4.87 2.98
C PRO A 233 -5.73 -6.08 2.06
N ASP A 234 -4.72 -6.01 1.19
CA ASP A 234 -4.18 -7.11 0.40
C ASP A 234 -3.17 -7.98 1.18
N LEU A 235 -2.94 -7.67 2.47
CA LEU A 235 -2.18 -8.49 3.42
C LEU A 235 -3.09 -9.04 4.54
N PRO A 236 -3.02 -10.35 4.85
CA PRO A 236 -3.95 -11.00 5.78
C PRO A 236 -3.80 -10.59 7.25
N TRP A 237 -2.68 -9.97 7.62
CA TRP A 237 -2.46 -9.43 8.98
C TRP A 237 -3.02 -8.02 9.15
N PHE A 238 -3.25 -7.29 8.06
CA PHE A 238 -3.86 -5.97 8.09
C PHE A 238 -5.37 -6.03 7.90
N TRP A 239 -5.90 -7.04 7.21
CA TRP A 239 -7.34 -7.20 6.97
C TRP A 239 -7.77 -8.67 7.00
N ASP A 240 -8.74 -9.00 7.87
CA ASP A 240 -9.29 -10.37 7.97
C ASP A 240 -10.55 -10.60 7.10
N GLY A 241 -11.08 -9.52 6.51
CA GLY A 241 -12.31 -9.54 5.74
C GLY A 241 -12.13 -10.02 4.29
N SER A 242 -13.25 -10.31 3.65
CA SER A 242 -13.29 -10.63 2.22
C SER A 242 -13.14 -9.39 1.33
N LEU A 243 -12.95 -9.61 0.01
CA LEU A 243 -12.98 -8.54 -0.99
C LEU A 243 -14.28 -7.71 -0.94
N PRO A 244 -15.49 -8.32 -0.88
CA PRO A 244 -16.73 -7.57 -0.63
C PRO A 244 -16.75 -6.78 0.68
N ASP A 245 -16.12 -7.28 1.74
CA ASP A 245 -16.07 -6.55 3.01
C ASP A 245 -15.24 -5.27 2.88
N TYR A 246 -14.08 -5.33 2.22
CA TYR A 246 -13.28 -4.13 1.97
C TYR A 246 -14.01 -3.15 1.02
N ALA A 247 -14.64 -3.65 -0.05
CA ALA A 247 -15.48 -2.83 -0.92
C ALA A 247 -16.62 -2.15 -0.12
N ARG A 248 -17.27 -2.88 0.79
CA ARG A 248 -18.30 -2.29 1.66
C ARG A 248 -17.71 -1.24 2.60
N LEU A 249 -16.56 -1.51 3.22
CA LEU A 249 -15.83 -0.59 4.11
C LEU A 249 -15.51 0.73 3.40
N LEU A 250 -14.97 0.65 2.18
CA LEU A 250 -14.62 1.81 1.37
C LEU A 250 -15.86 2.62 0.97
N LYS A 251 -16.93 1.96 0.49
CA LYS A 251 -18.21 2.63 0.19
C LYS A 251 -18.80 3.36 1.39
N VAL A 252 -18.84 2.70 2.56
CA VAL A 252 -19.36 3.30 3.80
C VAL A 252 -18.53 4.51 4.21
N ALA A 253 -17.20 4.40 4.15
CA ALA A 253 -16.31 5.51 4.46
C ALA A 253 -16.52 6.70 3.51
N TYR A 254 -16.58 6.44 2.21
CA TYR A 254 -16.80 7.48 1.20
C TYR A 254 -18.09 8.26 1.46
N LEU A 255 -19.22 7.55 1.64
CA LEU A 255 -20.52 8.20 1.84
C LEU A 255 -20.59 8.99 3.15
N SER A 256 -20.07 8.42 4.25
CA SER A 256 -20.07 9.07 5.56
C SER A 256 -19.10 10.26 5.63
N ALA A 257 -17.92 10.15 5.04
CA ALA A 257 -16.97 11.24 4.95
C ALA A 257 -17.51 12.40 4.10
N LYS A 258 -18.08 12.13 2.92
CA LYS A 258 -18.69 13.17 2.06
C LYS A 258 -19.92 13.83 2.72
N GLN A 259 -20.64 13.10 3.57
CA GLN A 259 -21.73 13.67 4.38
C GLN A 259 -21.20 14.64 5.46
N ALA A 260 -20.04 14.36 6.04
CA ALA A 260 -19.39 15.23 7.01
C ALA A 260 -18.73 16.44 6.33
N ASP A 261 -18.03 16.22 5.21
CA ASP A 261 -17.32 17.22 4.42
C ASP A 261 -17.39 16.87 2.93
N ALA A 262 -18.13 17.67 2.16
CA ALA A 262 -18.24 17.47 0.71
C ALA A 262 -16.89 17.60 -0.02
N ASN A 263 -15.89 18.26 0.59
CA ASN A 263 -14.55 18.44 0.01
C ASN A 263 -13.57 17.34 0.40
N ALA A 264 -13.93 16.43 1.31
CA ALA A 264 -13.07 15.33 1.72
C ALA A 264 -12.62 14.52 0.49
N GLN A 265 -11.33 14.26 0.37
CA GLN A 265 -10.71 13.39 -0.61
C GLN A 265 -10.50 12.02 0.02
N ILE A 266 -11.10 11.00 -0.59
CA ILE A 266 -11.09 9.63 -0.07
C ILE A 266 -10.09 8.82 -0.88
N LEU A 267 -9.04 8.34 -0.21
CA LEU A 267 -8.06 7.46 -0.81
C LEU A 267 -8.52 6.01 -0.61
N PHE A 268 -8.42 5.22 -1.67
CA PHE A 268 -8.32 3.77 -1.56
C PHE A 268 -7.13 3.42 -0.64
N ALA A 269 -7.15 2.28 0.05
CA ALA A 269 -6.04 1.86 0.90
C ALA A 269 -4.73 1.81 0.12
N GLY A 270 -3.63 2.25 0.73
CA GLY A 270 -2.32 1.95 0.19
C GLY A 270 -2.11 0.43 0.09
N LEU A 271 -1.96 -0.08 -1.14
CA LEU A 271 -1.78 -1.51 -1.37
C LEU A 271 -0.30 -1.92 -1.24
N ALA A 272 -0.05 -3.01 -0.50
CA ALA A 272 1.27 -3.64 -0.40
C ALA A 272 1.73 -4.29 -1.72
N ASN A 273 0.78 -4.46 -2.66
CA ASN A 273 0.96 -5.15 -3.93
C ASN A 273 1.33 -6.63 -3.74
N SER A 274 0.64 -7.28 -2.80
CA SER A 274 0.81 -8.68 -2.42
C SER A 274 0.81 -9.61 -3.64
N ALA A 275 1.82 -10.47 -3.73
CA ALA A 275 1.89 -11.49 -4.78
C ALA A 275 0.78 -12.54 -4.65
N ALA A 276 0.20 -12.70 -3.46
CA ALA A 276 -0.92 -13.61 -3.22
C ALA A 276 -2.25 -13.04 -3.75
N LEU A 277 -2.37 -11.71 -3.81
CA LEU A 277 -3.57 -10.99 -4.27
C LEU A 277 -3.18 -9.94 -5.35
N PRO A 278 -2.60 -10.37 -6.49
CA PRO A 278 -1.96 -9.46 -7.44
C PRO A 278 -2.93 -8.51 -8.17
N ASN A 279 -4.23 -8.80 -8.13
CA ASN A 279 -5.30 -8.05 -8.79
C ASN A 279 -6.25 -7.38 -7.79
N TYR A 280 -5.88 -7.25 -6.51
CA TYR A 280 -6.77 -6.78 -5.44
C TYR A 280 -7.58 -5.53 -5.81
N TYR A 281 -6.95 -4.51 -6.41
CA TYR A 281 -7.65 -3.30 -6.82
C TYR A 281 -8.72 -3.56 -7.90
N GLU A 282 -8.37 -4.29 -8.97
CA GLU A 282 -9.30 -4.69 -10.03
C GLU A 282 -10.47 -5.50 -9.47
N ASP A 283 -10.16 -6.44 -8.57
CA ASP A 283 -11.17 -7.32 -7.96
C ASP A 283 -12.15 -6.53 -7.07
N VAL A 284 -11.67 -5.50 -6.35
CA VAL A 284 -12.55 -4.59 -5.59
C VAL A 284 -13.42 -3.73 -6.52
N LEU A 285 -12.88 -3.20 -7.62
CA LEU A 285 -13.68 -2.46 -8.59
C LEU A 285 -14.76 -3.36 -9.22
N ALA A 286 -14.44 -4.61 -9.53
CA ALA A 286 -15.39 -5.58 -10.06
C ALA A 286 -16.55 -5.90 -9.09
N VAL A 287 -16.35 -5.81 -7.77
CA VAL A 287 -17.45 -5.91 -6.79
C VAL A 287 -18.48 -4.78 -7.01
N TYR A 288 -18.02 -3.58 -7.37
CA TYR A 288 -18.89 -2.43 -7.58
C TYR A 288 -19.61 -2.42 -8.93
N ASP A 289 -19.23 -3.24 -9.90
CA ASP A 289 -19.93 -3.31 -11.20
C ASP A 289 -21.40 -3.73 -11.06
N GLY A 290 -21.76 -4.40 -9.96
CA GLY A 290 -23.15 -4.72 -9.60
C GLY A 290 -23.91 -3.60 -8.87
N ASP A 291 -23.24 -2.51 -8.47
CA ASP A 291 -23.83 -1.41 -7.72
C ASP A 291 -24.22 -0.24 -8.64
N SER A 292 -25.53 -0.03 -8.78
CA SER A 292 -26.11 1.04 -9.62
C SER A 292 -25.63 2.46 -9.29
N LEU A 293 -25.08 2.69 -8.10
CA LEU A 293 -24.58 4.00 -7.67
C LEU A 293 -23.07 4.16 -7.90
N ALA A 294 -22.33 3.08 -8.19
CA ALA A 294 -20.87 3.09 -8.27
C ALA A 294 -20.35 4.14 -9.25
N THR A 295 -20.81 4.15 -10.50
CA THR A 295 -20.38 5.15 -11.50
C THR A 295 -20.68 6.58 -11.06
N SER A 296 -21.84 6.83 -10.44
CA SER A 296 -22.25 8.16 -9.99
C SER A 296 -21.36 8.72 -8.87
N TYR A 297 -20.79 7.83 -8.05
CA TYR A 297 -19.86 8.18 -6.98
C TYR A 297 -18.42 7.77 -7.30
N GLY A 298 -18.11 7.58 -8.59
CA GLY A 298 -16.76 7.23 -9.05
C GLY A 298 -16.17 6.03 -8.32
N TYR A 299 -16.91 4.92 -8.13
CA TYR A 299 -16.40 3.73 -7.44
C TYR A 299 -15.86 4.02 -6.02
N TYR A 300 -16.46 5.02 -5.35
CA TYR A 300 -16.30 5.31 -3.92
C TYR A 300 -14.87 5.63 -3.45
N HIS A 301 -14.03 6.19 -4.31
CA HIS A 301 -12.75 6.80 -3.93
C HIS A 301 -12.42 7.95 -4.88
N ASP A 302 -11.70 8.95 -4.41
CA ASP A 302 -11.23 10.08 -5.23
C ASP A 302 -9.79 9.86 -5.73
N ILE A 303 -8.99 9.10 -4.98
CA ILE A 303 -7.55 8.88 -5.21
C ILE A 303 -7.22 7.40 -4.99
N PHE A 304 -6.34 6.83 -5.81
CA PHE A 304 -5.82 5.49 -5.58
C PHE A 304 -4.43 5.56 -4.93
N ALA A 305 -4.19 4.73 -3.91
CA ALA A 305 -2.92 4.67 -3.20
C ALA A 305 -2.20 3.33 -3.40
N THR A 306 -0.87 3.34 -3.44
CA THR A 306 -0.06 2.13 -3.61
C THR A 306 1.30 2.25 -2.94
N HIS A 307 1.88 1.14 -2.52
CA HIS A 307 3.18 1.08 -1.86
C HIS A 307 4.25 0.43 -2.75
N SER A 308 5.51 0.81 -2.60
CA SER A 308 6.61 0.23 -3.36
C SER A 308 7.85 0.03 -2.50
N TYR A 309 8.13 -1.21 -2.12
CA TYR A 309 9.29 -1.56 -1.31
C TYR A 309 10.35 -2.33 -2.11
N PHE A 310 11.59 -2.26 -1.62
CA PHE A 310 12.75 -3.06 -2.05
C PHE A 310 13.36 -2.70 -3.41
N TYR A 311 12.58 -2.64 -4.49
CA TYR A 311 13.09 -2.39 -5.84
C TYR A 311 12.51 -1.10 -6.44
N ALA A 312 13.34 -0.09 -6.64
CA ALA A 312 12.90 1.24 -7.09
C ALA A 312 12.08 1.22 -8.39
N TRP A 313 12.42 0.34 -9.34
CA TRP A 313 11.69 0.23 -10.61
C TRP A 313 10.24 -0.23 -10.43
N GLN A 314 9.90 -0.91 -9.33
CA GLN A 314 8.53 -1.36 -9.07
C GLN A 314 7.58 -0.18 -8.83
N SER A 315 8.10 0.99 -8.43
CA SER A 315 7.31 2.21 -8.31
C SER A 315 6.67 2.60 -9.66
N TRP A 316 7.40 2.44 -10.78
CA TRP A 316 6.82 2.61 -12.11
C TRP A 316 5.72 1.58 -12.37
N TYR A 317 5.99 0.30 -12.07
CA TYR A 317 5.08 -0.79 -12.39
C TYR A 317 3.75 -0.68 -11.63
N HIS A 318 3.79 -0.37 -10.33
CA HIS A 318 2.60 -0.28 -9.50
C HIS A 318 1.71 0.91 -9.90
N VAL A 319 2.31 2.08 -10.16
CA VAL A 319 1.60 3.26 -10.66
C VAL A 319 1.00 3.01 -12.05
N TRP A 320 1.80 2.46 -12.98
CA TRP A 320 1.32 2.12 -14.33
C TRP A 320 0.16 1.11 -14.30
N ARG A 321 0.28 0.07 -13.46
CA ARG A 321 -0.75 -0.96 -13.30
C ARG A 321 -2.05 -0.35 -12.77
N ALA A 322 -1.96 0.49 -11.74
CA ALA A 322 -3.11 1.18 -11.18
C ALA A 322 -3.84 2.03 -12.23
N GLY A 323 -3.09 2.84 -12.98
CA GLY A 323 -3.65 3.64 -14.07
C GLY A 323 -4.31 2.78 -15.15
N ARG A 324 -3.76 1.60 -15.45
CA ARG A 324 -4.39 0.66 -16.40
C ARG A 324 -5.70 0.09 -15.87
N THR A 325 -5.73 -0.35 -14.60
CA THR A 325 -6.96 -0.84 -13.96
C THR A 325 -8.04 0.25 -13.95
N MET A 326 -7.70 1.48 -13.56
CA MET A 326 -8.66 2.60 -13.60
C MET A 326 -9.26 2.80 -14.99
N ARG A 327 -8.44 2.83 -16.05
CA ARG A 327 -8.92 2.99 -17.42
C ARG A 327 -9.84 1.87 -17.88
N ASN A 328 -9.61 0.62 -17.43
CA ASN A 328 -10.51 -0.51 -17.75
C ASN A 328 -11.92 -0.30 -17.17
N HIS A 329 -12.03 0.46 -16.07
CA HIS A 329 -13.27 0.82 -15.40
C HIS A 329 -13.78 2.22 -15.78
N GLY A 330 -13.20 2.85 -16.82
CA GLY A 330 -13.59 4.20 -17.25
C GLY A 330 -13.25 5.30 -16.24
N LEU A 331 -12.29 5.05 -15.34
CA LEU A 331 -11.81 5.99 -14.34
C LEU A 331 -10.49 6.62 -14.80
N ASP A 332 -10.30 7.88 -14.43
CA ASP A 332 -9.06 8.62 -14.57
C ASP A 332 -8.92 9.53 -13.34
N LYS A 333 -8.13 9.07 -12.36
CA LYS A 333 -8.02 9.69 -11.04
C LYS A 333 -6.58 9.75 -10.58
N PRO A 334 -6.26 10.63 -9.60
CA PRO A 334 -4.91 10.72 -9.09
C PRO A 334 -4.41 9.40 -8.47
N ILE A 335 -3.10 9.14 -8.64
CA ILE A 335 -2.41 7.98 -8.07
C ILE A 335 -1.33 8.46 -7.10
N TRP A 336 -1.38 7.99 -5.86
CA TRP A 336 -0.40 8.31 -4.84
C TRP A 336 0.48 7.09 -4.56
N LEU A 337 1.79 7.23 -4.76
CA LEU A 337 2.77 6.31 -4.18
C LEU A 337 3.01 6.77 -2.74
N ASN A 338 2.11 6.41 -1.84
CA ASN A 338 2.04 6.94 -0.47
C ASN A 338 2.91 6.18 0.54
N GLU A 339 3.56 5.09 0.13
CA GLU A 339 4.73 4.55 0.81
C GLU A 339 5.77 4.02 -0.20
N SER A 340 7.04 4.27 0.09
CA SER A 340 8.14 3.65 -0.64
C SER A 340 9.39 3.61 0.22
N GLY A 341 10.19 2.55 0.10
CA GLY A 341 11.42 2.47 0.86
C GLY A 341 12.20 1.18 0.67
N VAL A 342 13.40 1.18 1.24
CA VAL A 342 14.23 0.00 1.43
C VAL A 342 14.97 0.16 2.75
N ALA A 343 15.00 -0.90 3.57
CA ALA A 343 15.64 -0.84 4.87
C ALA A 343 17.18 -0.85 4.74
N VAL A 344 17.87 -0.10 5.59
CA VAL A 344 19.33 -0.08 5.63
C VAL A 344 19.86 -1.20 6.52
N TRP A 345 20.90 -1.91 6.08
CA TRP A 345 21.59 -2.91 6.90
C TRP A 345 22.93 -2.42 7.47
N ASN A 346 23.64 -1.52 6.78
CA ASN A 346 25.01 -1.11 7.15
C ASN A 346 25.10 0.19 7.97
N ASP A 347 24.00 0.58 8.62
CA ASP A 347 23.93 1.70 9.55
C ASP A 347 23.07 1.31 10.76
N TYR A 348 23.30 1.94 11.92
CA TYR A 348 22.51 1.69 13.13
C TYR A 348 21.10 2.30 12.97
N PRO A 349 20.01 1.64 13.42
CA PRO A 349 19.92 0.39 14.18
C PRO A 349 19.82 -0.88 13.31
N GLY A 350 20.10 -0.79 12.01
CA GLY A 350 20.14 -1.94 11.11
C GLY A 350 21.16 -3.01 11.55
N PRO A 351 20.99 -4.27 11.11
CA PRO A 351 21.93 -5.33 11.44
C PRO A 351 23.22 -5.17 10.62
N ILE A 352 24.12 -4.35 11.14
CA ILE A 352 25.44 -4.04 10.57
C ILE A 352 26.33 -5.29 10.34
N TRP A 353 25.90 -6.45 10.84
CA TRP A 353 26.57 -7.73 10.78
C TRP A 353 26.04 -8.66 9.65
N ASP A 354 24.92 -8.34 9.01
CA ASP A 354 24.33 -9.17 7.94
C ASP A 354 24.37 -8.46 6.57
N SER A 355 25.55 -8.46 5.96
CA SER A 355 25.78 -7.93 4.60
C SER A 355 25.05 -8.69 3.48
N ARG A 356 24.35 -9.80 3.79
CA ARG A 356 23.60 -10.62 2.83
C ARG A 356 22.10 -10.61 3.09
N SER A 357 21.63 -9.70 3.93
CA SER A 357 20.20 -9.57 4.23
C SER A 357 19.43 -9.23 2.95
N GLY A 358 18.64 -10.18 2.47
CA GLY A 358 17.77 -9.97 1.32
C GLY A 358 16.79 -8.82 1.59
N ALA A 359 16.45 -8.07 0.54
CA ALA A 359 15.50 -6.95 0.61
C ALA A 359 15.96 -5.76 1.49
N ARG A 360 17.26 -5.66 1.78
CA ARG A 360 17.90 -4.49 2.42
C ARG A 360 18.94 -3.86 1.48
N ALA A 361 19.30 -2.63 1.79
CA ALA A 361 20.25 -1.81 1.06
C ALA A 361 21.35 -1.28 2.00
N THR A 362 22.47 -0.86 1.43
CA THR A 362 23.39 0.06 2.11
C THR A 362 22.78 1.47 2.19
N LEU A 363 23.31 2.33 3.07
CA LEU A 363 22.88 3.73 3.15
C LEU A 363 23.00 4.47 1.80
N SER A 364 24.07 4.20 1.04
CA SER A 364 24.24 4.78 -0.30
C SER A 364 23.19 4.25 -1.28
N GLU A 365 22.90 2.95 -1.27
CA GLU A 365 21.88 2.36 -2.13
C GLU A 365 20.47 2.84 -1.76
N GLN A 366 20.19 3.11 -0.47
CA GLN A 366 18.92 3.70 -0.06
C GLN A 366 18.79 5.14 -0.57
N ALA A 367 19.86 5.95 -0.49
CA ALA A 367 19.85 7.30 -1.08
C ALA A 367 19.56 7.26 -2.59
N ASP A 368 20.19 6.33 -3.30
CA ASP A 368 19.92 6.10 -4.73
C ASP A 368 18.48 5.60 -4.97
N PHE A 369 17.97 4.72 -4.12
CA PHE A 369 16.61 4.19 -4.19
C PHE A 369 15.58 5.32 -4.12
N ILE A 370 15.72 6.27 -3.19
CA ILE A 370 14.75 7.36 -2.99
C ILE A 370 14.60 8.17 -4.29
N ILE A 371 15.73 8.54 -4.92
CA ILE A 371 15.75 9.30 -6.17
C ILE A 371 15.15 8.47 -7.32
N GLN A 372 15.56 7.20 -7.44
CA GLN A 372 15.10 6.33 -8.51
C GLN A 372 13.59 6.03 -8.41
N SER A 373 13.10 5.70 -7.21
CA SER A 373 11.69 5.40 -6.95
C SER A 373 10.82 6.60 -7.30
N ALA A 374 11.21 7.80 -6.86
CA ALA A 374 10.50 9.03 -7.18
C ALA A 374 10.48 9.31 -8.70
N PHE A 375 11.61 9.13 -9.39
CA PHE A 375 11.68 9.26 -10.84
C PHE A 375 10.75 8.28 -11.56
N TYR A 376 10.80 6.99 -11.19
CA TYR A 376 9.98 5.94 -11.80
C TYR A 376 8.49 6.17 -11.57
N ALA A 377 8.09 6.58 -10.37
CA ALA A 377 6.71 6.91 -10.04
C ALA A 377 6.22 8.12 -10.83
N THR A 378 7.01 9.20 -10.87
CA THR A 378 6.69 10.41 -11.64
C THR A 378 6.54 10.09 -13.12
N PHE A 379 7.46 9.29 -13.68
CA PHE A 379 7.42 8.87 -15.08
C PHE A 379 6.17 8.04 -15.40
N ALA A 380 5.68 7.24 -14.45
CA ALA A 380 4.45 6.48 -14.59
C ALA A 380 3.17 7.30 -14.40
N GLY A 381 3.29 8.57 -13.95
CA GLY A 381 2.16 9.48 -13.74
C GLY A 381 1.64 9.51 -12.30
N ALA A 382 2.47 9.28 -11.28
CA ALA A 382 2.06 9.49 -9.89
C ALA A 382 1.83 10.98 -9.61
N ASP A 383 0.79 11.30 -8.86
CA ASP A 383 0.44 12.66 -8.42
C ASP A 383 1.01 13.00 -7.03
N ALA A 384 1.42 11.98 -6.27
CA ALA A 384 2.15 12.16 -5.03
C ALA A 384 3.12 11.01 -4.77
N ILE A 385 4.23 11.33 -4.11
CA ILE A 385 5.29 10.39 -3.73
C ILE A 385 5.65 10.60 -2.27
N PHE A 386 5.67 9.50 -1.52
CA PHE A 386 6.03 9.49 -0.11
C PHE A 386 7.13 8.47 0.16
N HIS A 387 8.10 8.88 0.97
CA HIS A 387 9.10 7.95 1.50
C HIS A 387 8.70 7.47 2.90
N PHE A 388 8.93 6.19 3.16
CA PHE A 388 8.82 5.59 4.49
C PHE A 388 10.24 5.33 5.01
N GLN A 389 10.71 6.06 6.03
CA GLN A 389 10.03 7.11 6.83
C GLN A 389 11.05 8.17 7.28
N LEU A 390 10.64 9.19 8.05
CA LEU A 390 11.53 10.31 8.42
C LEU A 390 12.74 9.89 9.26
N TYR A 391 12.55 8.94 10.16
CA TYR A 391 13.55 8.50 11.13
C TYR A 391 13.65 6.99 11.19
N ASP A 392 14.80 6.49 11.61
CA ASP A 392 14.94 5.07 11.87
C ASP A 392 14.12 4.66 13.08
N GLY A 393 13.19 3.74 12.87
CA GLY A 393 12.61 2.97 13.95
C GLY A 393 13.56 1.84 14.35
N CYS A 394 13.43 1.30 15.56
CA CYS A 394 14.12 0.06 15.94
C CYS A 394 13.55 -1.19 15.21
N GLY A 395 12.96 -1.03 14.01
CA GLY A 395 12.04 -1.98 13.38
C GLY A 395 10.67 -2.00 14.07
N ASN A 396 9.95 -3.12 13.97
CA ASN A 396 8.70 -3.41 14.71
C ASN A 396 8.94 -3.59 16.23
N GLN A 397 9.89 -2.87 16.81
CA GLN A 397 10.23 -2.94 18.22
C GLN A 397 9.60 -1.75 18.98
N PRO A 398 9.33 -1.91 20.28
CA PRO A 398 8.70 -0.88 21.09
C PRO A 398 9.63 0.32 21.33
N ALA A 399 9.03 1.47 21.61
CA ALA A 399 9.77 2.66 22.02
C ALA A 399 10.62 2.36 23.28
N GLY A 400 11.91 2.67 23.23
CA GLY A 400 12.83 2.45 24.35
C GLY A 400 13.65 1.16 24.28
N THR A 401 13.52 0.33 23.23
CA THR A 401 14.50 -0.73 22.97
C THR A 401 15.70 -0.18 22.21
N ASN A 402 16.65 0.32 22.96
CA ASN A 402 18.02 0.48 22.51
C ASN A 402 18.64 -0.92 22.37
N PHE A 403 18.78 -1.43 21.15
CA PHE A 403 19.88 -2.35 20.93
C PHE A 403 21.16 -1.56 21.26
N PRO A 404 22.03 -2.05 22.16
CA PRO A 404 23.44 -1.69 22.03
C PRO A 404 23.83 -2.06 20.60
N PRO A 405 24.57 -1.24 19.85
CA PRO A 405 25.13 -1.66 18.57
C PRO A 405 25.83 -3.00 18.80
N HIS A 406 25.26 -4.05 18.23
CA HIS A 406 25.64 -5.41 18.56
C HIS A 406 26.61 -5.92 17.51
N SER A 407 27.85 -6.15 17.92
CA SER A 407 29.00 -6.47 17.06
C SER A 407 29.08 -7.95 16.63
N GLY A 408 28.01 -8.73 16.78
CA GLY A 408 27.98 -10.17 16.42
C GLY A 408 28.32 -11.15 17.56
N GLU A 409 28.29 -10.71 18.82
CA GLU A 409 28.64 -11.52 20.00
C GLU A 409 27.52 -12.49 20.48
N LEU A 410 26.26 -12.25 20.11
CA LEU A 410 25.06 -13.07 20.38
C LEU A 410 24.84 -14.20 19.37
N CYS A 411 25.68 -14.33 18.35
CA CYS A 411 25.59 -15.44 17.40
C CYS A 411 26.54 -16.56 17.83
N ASP A 412 26.00 -17.69 18.27
CA ASP A 412 26.78 -18.93 18.33
C ASP A 412 26.72 -19.66 16.97
N ALA A 413 27.41 -20.80 16.84
CA ALA A 413 27.49 -21.54 15.58
C ALA A 413 26.12 -22.04 15.05
N ASN A 414 25.03 -21.83 15.79
CA ASN A 414 23.69 -22.29 15.46
C ASN A 414 22.75 -21.16 15.00
N GLY A 415 23.22 -19.91 14.94
CA GLY A 415 22.38 -18.75 14.60
C GLY A 415 21.62 -18.26 15.82
#